data_AF-A0A956ALZ2-F1
#
_entry.id   AF-A0A956ALZ2-F1
#
_cell.length_a   1.000
_cell.length_b   1.000
_cell.length_c   1.000
_cell.angle_alpha   90.00
_cell.angle_beta   90.00
_cell.angle_gamma   90.00
#
_symmetry.space_group_name_H-M   'P 1'
#
loop_
_entity.id
_entity.type
_entity.pdbx_description
1 polymer ?
#
loop_
_entity_poly.entity_id
_entity_poly.type
_entity_poly.pdbx_seq_one_letter_code
_entity_poly.pdbx_strand_id
1 'polypeptide(L)'
;MRIGFIGPAEGDVAALREALDFLLGDAGADTVIYMGEDDTADQLAEECLRSATGGADGTFFGAALEAALSGTPDEIAGLLDAEQELERLDTLRILPPSPMRAIEMLDDRIVLLVHDKAVLAEDDIVNASVIVFGRSKELLLKRFGTRYFFSPGPLNQGQVGLLEREGDGRLAAAAFDLSGRPLWREVLQWRTAKIMVAT
;
A
#
# COMPACT_ATOMS: atom_id res chain seq x y z
N MET A 1 -5.31 10.90 -6.36
CA MET A 1 -4.69 9.58 -6.47
C MET A 1 -3.37 9.56 -5.72
N ARG A 2 -3.36 8.76 -4.66
CA ARG A 2 -2.28 8.50 -3.71
C ARG A 2 -2.16 6.99 -3.57
N ILE A 3 -0.97 6.47 -3.77
CA ILE A 3 -0.66 5.05 -3.68
C ILE A 3 0.26 4.85 -2.48
N GLY A 4 -0.23 4.16 -1.47
CA GLY A 4 0.56 3.73 -0.32
C GLY A 4 1.32 2.44 -0.64
N PHE A 5 2.53 2.30 -0.11
CA PHE A 5 3.36 1.11 -0.26
C PHE A 5 3.83 0.63 1.09
N ILE A 6 3.56 -0.64 1.37
CA ILE A 6 4.03 -1.33 2.57
C ILE A 6 5.01 -2.40 2.12
N GLY A 7 6.21 -2.41 2.71
CA GLY A 7 7.21 -3.44 2.43
C GLY A 7 6.90 -4.79 3.09
N PRO A 8 7.79 -5.79 2.89
CA PRO A 8 7.64 -7.10 3.54
C PRO A 8 7.54 -6.99 5.06
N ALA A 9 6.54 -7.65 5.64
CA ALA A 9 6.24 -7.64 7.08
C ALA A 9 6.88 -8.80 7.85
N GLU A 10 7.32 -9.86 7.16
CA GLU A 10 8.03 -10.99 7.77
C GLU A 10 7.26 -11.64 8.94
N GLY A 11 5.92 -11.66 8.87
CA GLY A 11 5.04 -12.21 9.89
C GLY A 11 4.52 -11.20 10.92
N ASP A 12 4.91 -9.93 10.86
CA ASP A 12 4.41 -8.90 11.77
C ASP A 12 3.06 -8.33 11.31
N VAL A 13 1.98 -9.07 11.63
CA VAL A 13 0.60 -8.69 11.32
C VAL A 13 0.20 -7.37 12.01
N ALA A 14 0.70 -7.13 13.22
CA ALA A 14 0.38 -5.92 13.98
C ALA A 14 0.97 -4.68 13.31
N ALA A 15 2.24 -4.73 12.90
CA ALA A 15 2.86 -3.64 12.15
C ALA A 15 2.18 -3.42 10.79
N LEU A 16 1.73 -4.48 10.11
CA LEU A 16 1.00 -4.37 8.85
C LEU A 16 -0.34 -3.63 9.04
N ARG A 17 -1.06 -3.95 10.12
CA ARG A 17 -2.32 -3.27 10.48
C ARG A 17 -2.09 -1.79 10.78
N GLU A 18 -1.08 -1.46 11.60
CA GLU A 18 -0.72 -0.08 11.94
C GLU A 18 -0.34 0.73 10.69
N ALA A 19 0.45 0.13 9.79
CA ALA A 19 0.83 0.73 8.52
C ALA A 19 -0.38 1.00 7.61
N LEU A 20 -1.35 0.08 7.57
CA LEU A 20 -2.57 0.22 6.79
C LEU A 20 -3.45 1.35 7.34
N ASP A 21 -3.65 1.40 8.66
CA ASP A 21 -4.41 2.45 9.32
C ASP A 21 -3.82 3.83 9.08
N PHE A 22 -2.50 3.97 9.20
CA PHE A 22 -1.81 5.22 8.90
C PHE A 22 -1.99 5.62 7.42
N LEU A 23 -1.77 4.69 6.48
CA LEU A 23 -1.83 5.01 5.06
C LEU A 23 -3.25 5.38 4.61
N LEU A 24 -4.28 4.64 5.03
CA LEU A 24 -5.66 4.91 4.64
C LEU A 24 -6.27 6.10 5.41
N GLY A 25 -5.93 6.25 6.68
CA GLY A 25 -6.42 7.32 7.53
C GLY A 25 -5.64 8.62 7.33
N ASP A 26 -4.50 8.73 7.97
CA ASP A 26 -3.75 9.99 8.09
C ASP A 26 -3.11 10.42 6.76
N ALA A 27 -2.51 9.49 6.01
CA ALA A 27 -1.92 9.79 4.71
C ALA A 27 -2.96 9.92 3.59
N GLY A 28 -4.16 9.38 3.79
CA GLY A 28 -5.27 9.41 2.84
C GLY A 28 -4.92 8.75 1.50
N ALA A 29 -4.25 7.60 1.54
CA ALA A 29 -3.97 6.79 0.36
C ALA A 29 -5.29 6.28 -0.25
N ASP A 30 -5.44 6.43 -1.57
CA ASP A 30 -6.61 5.91 -2.29
C ASP A 30 -6.52 4.39 -2.49
N THR A 31 -5.30 3.85 -2.52
CA THR A 31 -5.01 2.41 -2.57
C THR A 31 -3.69 2.13 -1.86
N VAL A 32 -3.60 0.96 -1.22
CA VAL A 32 -2.39 0.52 -0.51
C VAL A 32 -1.92 -0.78 -1.14
N ILE A 33 -0.62 -0.86 -1.44
CA ILE A 33 -0.02 -2.02 -2.07
C ILE A 33 0.97 -2.66 -1.11
N TYR A 34 0.69 -3.91 -0.73
CA TYR A 34 1.61 -4.76 0.02
C TYR A 34 2.63 -5.40 -0.92
N MET A 35 3.91 -5.17 -0.64
CA MET A 35 5.04 -5.56 -1.49
C MET A 35 5.77 -6.83 -0.99
N GLY A 36 5.27 -7.48 0.06
CA GLY A 36 5.81 -8.72 0.60
C GLY A 36 5.36 -9.96 -0.18
N GLU A 37 6.19 -11.00 -0.17
CA GLU A 37 5.87 -12.34 -0.73
C GLU A 37 5.51 -13.35 0.38
N ASP A 38 5.27 -12.87 1.60
CA ASP A 38 4.92 -13.70 2.76
C ASP A 38 3.39 -13.75 2.96
N ASP A 39 2.96 -14.68 3.82
CA ASP A 39 1.55 -14.91 4.13
C ASP A 39 0.96 -13.88 5.13
N THR A 40 1.66 -12.78 5.41
CA THR A 40 1.26 -11.84 6.48
C THR A 40 -0.03 -11.10 6.14
N ALA A 41 -0.23 -10.76 4.86
CA ALA A 41 -1.47 -10.15 4.39
C ALA A 41 -2.66 -11.13 4.48
N ASP A 42 -2.42 -12.42 4.20
CA ASP A 42 -3.44 -13.46 4.34
C ASP A 42 -3.80 -13.67 5.81
N GLN A 43 -2.81 -13.70 6.70
CA GLN A 43 -3.02 -13.78 8.15
C GLN A 43 -3.85 -12.59 8.67
N LEU A 44 -3.54 -11.37 8.22
CA LEU A 44 -4.31 -10.18 8.56
C LEU A 44 -5.77 -10.32 8.10
N ALA A 45 -6.00 -10.77 6.86
CA ALA A 45 -7.34 -10.96 6.32
C ALA A 45 -8.13 -12.03 7.09
N GLU A 46 -7.49 -13.15 7.43
CA GLU A 46 -8.10 -14.20 8.25
C GLU A 46 -8.46 -13.72 9.67
N GLU A 47 -7.60 -12.90 10.29
CA GLU A 47 -7.88 -12.29 11.59
C GLU A 47 -9.08 -11.34 11.54
N CYS A 48 -9.13 -10.44 10.55
CA CYS A 48 -10.25 -9.51 10.39
C CYS A 48 -11.56 -10.24 10.10
N LEU A 49 -11.52 -11.26 9.23
CA LEU A 49 -12.69 -12.09 8.94
C LEU A 49 -13.19 -12.77 10.22
N ARG A 50 -12.30 -13.37 11.00
CA ARG A 50 -12.66 -14.04 12.25
C ARG A 50 -13.25 -13.09 13.29
N SER A 51 -12.77 -11.84 13.33
CA SER A 51 -13.36 -10.81 14.20
C SER A 51 -14.75 -10.38 13.74
N ALA A 52 -14.98 -10.31 12.43
CA ALA A 52 -16.28 -9.95 11.85
C ALA A 52 -17.30 -11.12 11.87
N THR A 53 -16.83 -12.36 11.95
CA THR A 53 -17.67 -13.56 11.94
C THR A 53 -17.56 -14.32 13.26
N GLY A 54 -18.60 -14.30 14.09
CA GLY A 54 -18.52 -14.92 15.43
C GLY A 54 -19.81 -15.52 16.01
N GLY A 55 -20.94 -15.40 15.32
CA GLY A 55 -22.22 -15.93 15.81
C GLY A 55 -22.30 -17.46 15.75
N ALA A 56 -23.37 -18.06 16.28
CA ALA A 56 -23.54 -19.52 16.33
C ALA A 56 -23.47 -20.23 14.98
N ASP A 57 -23.75 -19.54 13.88
CA ASP A 57 -23.66 -20.05 12.51
C ASP A 57 -22.33 -19.71 11.80
N GLY A 58 -21.42 -19.00 12.46
CA GLY A 58 -20.14 -18.58 11.92
C GLY A 58 -20.24 -17.47 10.87
N THR A 59 -21.35 -16.76 10.79
CA THR A 59 -21.56 -15.66 9.83
C THR A 59 -21.67 -14.30 10.50
N PHE A 60 -21.44 -13.23 9.74
CA PHE A 60 -21.69 -11.86 10.19
C PHE A 60 -23.17 -11.65 10.57
N PHE A 61 -24.11 -12.14 9.76
CA PHE A 61 -25.54 -11.96 10.04
C PHE A 61 -26.01 -12.73 11.28
N GLY A 62 -25.46 -13.93 11.54
CA GLY A 62 -25.72 -14.65 12.78
C GLY A 62 -25.16 -13.92 13.99
N ALA A 63 -23.93 -13.39 13.89
CA ALA A 63 -23.33 -12.56 14.94
C ALA A 63 -24.17 -11.29 15.20
N ALA A 64 -24.62 -10.62 14.14
CA ALA A 64 -25.44 -9.41 14.23
C ALA A 64 -26.83 -9.69 14.85
N LEU A 65 -27.44 -10.84 14.53
CA LEU A 65 -28.70 -11.26 15.13
C LEU A 65 -28.55 -11.50 16.64
N GLU A 66 -27.51 -12.21 17.06
CA GLU A 66 -27.22 -12.47 18.48
C GLU A 66 -26.97 -11.18 19.25
N ALA A 67 -26.15 -10.28 18.68
CA ALA A 67 -25.88 -8.97 19.25
C ALA A 67 -27.15 -8.11 19.35
N ALA A 68 -28.04 -8.14 18.35
CA ALA A 68 -29.29 -7.39 18.37
C ALA A 68 -30.32 -7.92 19.38
N LEU A 69 -30.36 -9.24 19.61
CA LEU A 69 -31.33 -9.87 20.52
C LEU A 69 -30.91 -9.78 21.99
N SER A 70 -29.61 -9.87 22.26
CA SER A 70 -29.09 -10.06 23.62
C SER A 70 -27.77 -9.37 23.92
N GLY A 71 -27.14 -8.75 22.92
CA GLY A 71 -25.85 -8.10 23.08
C GLY A 71 -25.92 -6.81 23.87
N THR A 72 -24.78 -6.46 24.44
CA THR A 72 -24.49 -5.16 25.05
C THR A 72 -24.15 -4.13 23.97
N PRO A 73 -24.27 -2.83 24.27
CA PRO A 73 -23.81 -1.78 23.35
C PRO A 73 -22.35 -1.95 22.91
N ASP A 74 -21.47 -2.42 23.79
CA ASP A 74 -20.05 -2.63 23.49
C ASP A 74 -19.84 -3.80 22.53
N GLU A 75 -20.62 -4.88 22.66
CA GLU A 75 -20.58 -6.02 21.74
C GLU A 75 -21.10 -5.64 20.34
N ILE A 76 -22.15 -4.81 20.27
CA ILE A 76 -22.65 -4.28 19.00
C ILE A 76 -21.59 -3.36 18.36
N ALA A 77 -20.97 -2.47 19.13
CA ALA A 77 -19.91 -1.58 18.65
C ALA A 77 -18.72 -2.38 18.11
N GLY A 78 -18.25 -3.38 18.85
CA GLY A 78 -17.14 -4.23 18.42
C GLY A 78 -17.42 -5.00 17.12
N LEU A 79 -18.65 -5.46 16.90
CA LEU A 79 -19.04 -6.11 15.65
C LEU A 79 -19.02 -5.13 14.45
N LEU A 80 -19.50 -3.90 14.66
CA LEU A 80 -19.47 -2.85 13.62
C LEU A 80 -18.04 -2.41 13.31
N ASP A 81 -17.19 -2.28 14.35
CA ASP A 81 -15.77 -1.96 14.17
C ASP A 81 -15.06 -3.05 13.36
N ALA A 82 -15.35 -4.33 13.62
CA ALA A 82 -14.78 -5.45 12.88
C ALA A 82 -15.25 -5.50 11.42
N GLU A 83 -16.52 -5.18 11.15
CA GLU A 83 -17.01 -5.05 9.77
C GLU A 83 -16.29 -3.91 9.03
N GLN A 84 -16.19 -2.74 9.65
CA GLN A 84 -15.52 -1.59 9.04
C GLN A 84 -14.05 -1.92 8.74
N GLU A 85 -13.38 -2.65 9.63
CA GLU A 85 -12.00 -3.09 9.39
C GLU A 85 -11.90 -4.05 8.20
N LEU A 86 -12.88 -4.93 8.02
CA LEU A 86 -12.95 -5.83 6.87
C LEU A 86 -13.19 -5.06 5.56
N GLU A 87 -14.05 -4.03 5.57
CA GLU A 87 -14.26 -3.16 4.41
C GLU A 87 -12.97 -2.41 4.02
N ARG A 88 -12.17 -1.97 4.99
CA ARG A 88 -10.89 -1.30 4.71
C ARG A 88 -9.92 -2.21 3.96
N LEU A 89 -9.93 -3.52 4.23
CA LEU A 89 -9.07 -4.48 3.53
C LEU A 89 -9.35 -4.55 2.02
N ASP A 90 -10.52 -4.15 1.53
CA ASP A 90 -10.82 -4.10 0.08
C ASP A 90 -9.90 -3.12 -0.67
N THR A 91 -9.33 -2.13 0.03
CA THR A 91 -8.37 -1.17 -0.53
C THR A 91 -6.91 -1.67 -0.54
N LEU A 92 -6.63 -2.74 0.22
CA LEU A 92 -5.32 -3.39 0.29
C LEU A 92 -5.16 -4.33 -0.90
N ARG A 93 -4.12 -4.10 -1.69
CA ARG A 93 -3.76 -4.94 -2.84
C ARG A 93 -2.44 -5.64 -2.56
N ILE A 94 -2.40 -6.95 -2.80
CA ILE A 94 -1.17 -7.72 -2.73
C ILE A 94 -0.53 -7.71 -4.11
N LEU A 95 0.77 -7.44 -4.17
CA LEU A 95 1.53 -7.49 -5.40
C LEU A 95 1.54 -8.93 -5.95
N PRO A 96 1.41 -9.15 -7.28
CA PRO A 96 1.43 -10.49 -7.83
C PRO A 96 2.80 -11.16 -7.62
N PRO A 97 2.83 -12.49 -7.40
CA PRO A 97 4.05 -13.21 -7.02
C PRO A 97 5.13 -13.11 -8.09
N SER A 98 6.41 -13.08 -7.68
CA SER A 98 7.53 -13.07 -8.61
C SER A 98 7.48 -14.25 -9.59
N PRO A 99 7.80 -14.07 -10.89
CA PRO A 99 8.37 -12.88 -11.53
C PRO A 99 7.33 -11.93 -12.15
N MET A 100 6.07 -12.03 -11.73
CA MET A 100 5.01 -11.14 -12.23
C MET A 100 5.23 -9.70 -11.75
N ARG A 101 4.55 -8.79 -12.44
CA ARG A 101 4.72 -7.35 -12.28
C ARG A 101 3.33 -6.71 -12.34
N ALA A 102 3.13 -5.67 -11.55
CA ALA A 102 1.94 -4.85 -11.66
C ALA A 102 2.30 -3.48 -12.25
N ILE A 103 1.35 -2.90 -12.97
CA ILE A 103 1.48 -1.56 -13.53
C ILE A 103 0.34 -0.73 -12.96
N GLU A 104 0.71 0.38 -12.33
CA GLU A 104 -0.21 1.41 -11.89
C GLU A 104 -0.02 2.66 -12.75
N MET A 105 -1.12 3.33 -13.04
CA MET A 105 -1.11 4.61 -13.74
C MET A 105 -1.33 5.73 -12.74
N LEU A 106 -0.37 6.66 -12.68
CA LEU A 106 -0.52 7.88 -11.90
C LEU A 106 -0.47 9.08 -12.85
N ASP A 107 -1.65 9.56 -13.25
CA ASP A 107 -1.84 10.49 -14.37
C ASP A 107 -1.36 9.88 -15.70
N ASP A 108 -0.40 10.50 -16.38
CA ASP A 108 0.22 9.99 -17.61
C ASP A 108 1.46 9.11 -17.35
N ARG A 109 1.72 8.75 -16.09
CA ARG A 109 2.95 8.08 -15.66
C ARG A 109 2.73 6.61 -15.33
N ILE A 110 3.61 5.78 -15.88
CA ILE A 110 3.67 4.35 -15.58
C ILE A 110 4.48 4.17 -14.29
N VAL A 111 3.85 3.56 -13.29
CA VAL A 111 4.47 3.09 -12.05
C VAL A 111 4.55 1.57 -12.14
N LEU A 112 5.77 1.04 -12.26
CA LEU A 112 6.03 -0.39 -12.36
C LEU A 112 6.33 -0.96 -10.98
N LEU A 113 5.63 -2.02 -10.60
CA LEU A 113 5.71 -2.62 -9.28
C LEU A 113 6.21 -4.07 -9.38
N VAL A 114 7.23 -4.40 -8.61
CA VAL A 114 7.85 -5.75 -8.57
C VAL A 114 8.27 -6.15 -7.16
N HIS A 115 8.34 -7.43 -6.84
CA HIS A 115 8.95 -7.83 -5.56
C HIS A 115 10.45 -7.60 -5.59
N ASP A 116 11.16 -8.20 -6.55
CA ASP A 116 12.60 -8.04 -6.72
C ASP A 116 12.93 -7.37 -8.04
N LYS A 117 13.60 -6.21 -8.01
CA LYS A 117 14.10 -5.53 -9.22
C LYS A 117 15.02 -6.40 -10.09
N ALA A 118 15.58 -7.50 -9.56
CA ALA A 118 16.38 -8.45 -10.33
C ALA A 118 15.60 -9.13 -11.47
N VAL A 119 14.25 -9.13 -11.41
CA VAL A 119 13.40 -9.68 -12.48
C VAL A 119 13.26 -8.73 -13.67
N LEU A 120 13.70 -7.47 -13.55
CA LEU A 120 13.53 -6.45 -14.57
C LEU A 120 14.59 -6.56 -15.67
N ALA A 121 14.12 -6.67 -16.92
CA ALA A 121 14.94 -6.46 -18.10
C ALA A 121 14.94 -4.97 -18.52
N GLU A 122 15.85 -4.61 -19.43
CA GLU A 122 15.96 -3.23 -19.93
C GLU A 122 14.65 -2.76 -20.58
N ASP A 123 14.02 -3.61 -21.39
CA ASP A 123 12.75 -3.33 -22.08
C ASP A 123 11.60 -3.07 -21.10
N ASP A 124 11.64 -3.68 -19.91
CA ASP A 124 10.59 -3.54 -18.89
C ASP A 124 10.61 -2.15 -18.24
N ILE A 125 11.79 -1.57 -18.10
CA ILE A 125 11.96 -0.26 -17.47
C ILE A 125 11.87 0.89 -18.46
N VAL A 126 11.89 0.65 -19.77
CA VAL A 126 11.98 1.72 -20.80
C VAL A 126 10.93 2.79 -20.58
N ASN A 127 9.68 2.37 -20.37
CA ASN A 127 8.50 3.25 -20.29
C ASN A 127 8.09 3.61 -18.85
N ALA A 128 8.68 2.96 -17.85
CA ALA A 128 8.36 3.23 -16.45
C ALA A 128 8.95 4.58 -16.00
N SER A 129 8.13 5.38 -15.32
CA SER A 129 8.58 6.64 -14.69
C SER A 129 9.11 6.38 -13.29
N VAL A 130 8.41 5.52 -12.54
CA VAL A 130 8.78 5.08 -11.19
C VAL A 130 8.74 3.56 -11.17
N ILE A 131 9.79 2.93 -10.65
CA ILE A 131 9.87 1.51 -10.38
C ILE A 131 9.84 1.36 -8.86
N VAL A 132 8.79 0.73 -8.33
CA VAL A 132 8.68 0.42 -6.91
C VAL A 132 8.99 -1.05 -6.70
N PHE A 133 9.84 -1.37 -5.72
CA PHE A 133 10.19 -2.75 -5.42
C PHE A 133 10.17 -3.06 -3.91
N GLY A 134 9.75 -4.28 -3.56
CA GLY A 134 9.62 -4.70 -2.17
C GLY A 134 10.94 -5.17 -1.54
N ARG A 135 11.72 -5.97 -2.27
CA ARG A 135 12.95 -6.59 -1.78
C ARG A 135 14.09 -5.57 -1.70
N SER A 136 14.24 -5.00 -0.52
CA SER A 136 15.32 -4.08 -0.16
C SER A 136 15.74 -4.28 1.29
N LYS A 137 16.95 -3.83 1.64
CA LYS A 137 17.43 -3.79 3.03
C LYS A 137 17.08 -2.48 3.74
N GLU A 138 16.66 -1.47 2.99
CA GLU A 138 16.42 -0.12 3.48
C GLU A 138 15.36 0.58 2.62
N LEU A 139 14.71 1.58 3.21
CA LEU A 139 13.95 2.59 2.48
C LEU A 139 14.90 3.39 1.58
N LEU A 140 14.56 3.51 0.30
CA LEU A 140 15.38 4.28 -0.62
C LEU A 140 14.55 4.88 -1.75
N LEU A 141 15.01 6.03 -2.21
CA LEU A 141 14.64 6.63 -3.49
C LEU A 141 15.93 6.96 -4.24
N LYS A 142 16.09 6.39 -5.44
CA LYS A 142 17.26 6.64 -6.31
C LYS A 142 16.82 6.98 -7.72
N ARG A 143 17.47 7.97 -8.34
CA ARG A 143 17.22 8.33 -9.73
C ARG A 143 18.31 7.78 -10.63
N PHE A 144 17.91 7.06 -11.67
CA PHE A 144 18.79 6.59 -12.74
C PHE A 144 18.26 7.12 -14.07
N GLY A 145 18.97 8.11 -14.63
CA GLY A 145 18.54 8.81 -15.83
C GLY A 145 17.21 9.54 -15.65
N THR A 146 16.18 9.10 -16.35
CA THR A 146 14.81 9.66 -16.28
C THR A 146 13.91 8.91 -15.32
N ARG A 147 14.40 7.86 -14.65
CA ARG A 147 13.57 6.91 -13.90
C ARG A 147 13.90 6.98 -12.42
N TYR A 148 12.88 6.82 -11.60
CA TYR A 148 13.03 6.70 -10.16
C TYR A 148 12.86 5.25 -9.73
N PHE A 149 13.70 4.81 -8.81
CA PHE A 149 13.67 3.51 -8.16
C PHE A 149 13.35 3.76 -6.69
N PHE A 150 12.20 3.25 -6.27
CA PHE A 150 11.65 3.46 -4.94
C PHE A 150 11.46 2.11 -4.24
N SER A 151 11.77 2.05 -2.96
CA SER A 151 11.44 0.92 -2.12
C SER A 151 11.04 1.44 -0.76
N PRO A 152 9.88 1.03 -0.19
CA PRO A 152 9.52 1.38 1.18
C PRO A 152 10.47 0.76 2.21
N GLY A 153 11.28 -0.23 1.82
CA GLY A 153 12.11 -1.01 2.75
C GLY A 153 11.29 -2.05 3.50
N PRO A 154 11.91 -2.91 4.33
CA PRO A 154 11.16 -3.87 5.14
C PRO A 154 10.34 -3.15 6.22
N LEU A 155 9.14 -3.65 6.50
CA LEU A 155 8.22 -3.02 7.45
C LEU A 155 8.73 -3.07 8.89
N ASN A 156 9.59 -4.05 9.22
CA ASN A 156 10.26 -4.14 10.53
C ASN A 156 11.17 -2.94 10.86
N GLN A 157 11.42 -2.04 9.89
CA GLN A 157 12.08 -0.75 10.11
C GLN A 157 11.09 0.38 10.49
N GLY A 158 9.79 0.07 10.59
CA GLY A 158 8.76 0.99 11.06
C GLY A 158 8.46 2.12 10.08
N GLN A 159 8.51 1.86 8.78
CA GLN A 159 8.35 2.88 7.75
C GLN A 159 7.51 2.40 6.56
N VAL A 160 6.85 3.36 5.92
CA VAL A 160 5.99 3.15 4.76
C VAL A 160 6.30 4.16 3.66
N GLY A 161 5.90 3.82 2.43
CA GLY A 161 6.04 4.67 1.26
C GLY A 161 4.72 5.26 0.80
N LEU A 162 4.78 6.45 0.20
CA LEU A 162 3.65 7.09 -0.47
C LEU A 162 4.10 7.66 -1.81
N LEU A 163 3.33 7.41 -2.86
CA LEU A 163 3.47 8.11 -4.14
C LEU A 163 2.18 8.83 -4.45
N GLU A 164 2.26 10.13 -4.71
CA GLU A 164 1.09 10.94 -4.99
C GLU A 164 1.30 11.91 -6.13
N ARG A 165 0.17 12.35 -6.69
CA ARG A 165 0.12 13.45 -7.65
C ARG A 165 -0.10 14.77 -6.90
N GLU A 166 0.78 15.72 -7.13
CA GLU A 166 0.66 17.11 -6.69
C GLU A 166 -0.41 17.87 -7.51
N GLY A 167 -0.93 18.95 -6.95
CA GLY A 167 -1.95 19.78 -7.61
C GLY A 167 -1.51 20.39 -8.95
N ASP A 168 -0.19 20.48 -9.20
CA ASP A 168 0.39 20.95 -10.46
C ASP A 168 0.72 19.82 -11.46
N GLY A 169 0.32 18.58 -11.15
CA GLY A 169 0.55 17.41 -11.99
C GLY A 169 1.91 16.74 -11.81
N ARG A 170 2.79 17.25 -10.95
CA ARG A 170 4.04 16.55 -10.62
C ARG A 170 3.77 15.35 -9.72
N LEU A 171 4.68 14.37 -9.76
CA LEU A 171 4.66 13.28 -8.81
C LEU A 171 5.53 13.62 -7.61
N ALA A 172 5.08 13.25 -6.41
CA ALA A 172 5.85 13.31 -5.19
C ALA A 172 5.95 11.91 -4.59
N ALA A 173 7.16 11.51 -4.23
CA ALA A 173 7.39 10.35 -3.38
C ALA A 173 7.65 10.85 -1.95
N ALA A 174 7.10 10.15 -0.97
CA ALA A 174 7.32 10.43 0.43
C ALA A 174 7.50 9.14 1.21
N ALA A 175 8.12 9.25 2.37
CA ALA A 175 8.20 8.19 3.34
C ALA A 175 7.87 8.71 4.73
N PHE A 176 7.22 7.86 5.49
CA PHE A 176 6.75 8.14 6.84
C PHE A 176 7.15 7.00 7.77
N ASP A 177 7.34 7.30 9.04
CA ASP A 177 7.28 6.26 10.05
C ASP A 177 5.82 5.89 10.37
N LEU A 178 5.60 4.80 11.12
CA LEU A 178 4.25 4.36 11.49
C LEU A 178 3.50 5.35 12.40
N SER A 179 4.21 6.27 13.05
CA SER A 179 3.59 7.36 13.83
C SER A 179 3.10 8.53 12.96
N GLY A 180 3.30 8.43 11.65
CA GLY A 180 2.93 9.43 10.66
C GLY A 180 3.90 10.60 10.55
N ARG A 181 5.08 10.52 11.18
CA ARG A 181 6.11 11.54 11.02
C ARG A 181 6.75 11.40 9.64
N PRO A 182 6.85 12.49 8.86
CA PRO A 182 7.54 12.44 7.58
C PRO A 182 9.04 12.23 7.79
N LEU A 183 9.58 11.18 7.19
CA LEU A 183 11.01 10.89 7.13
C LEU A 183 11.66 11.71 6.02
N TRP A 184 11.03 11.73 4.84
CA TRP A 184 11.41 12.57 3.72
C TRP A 184 10.27 12.70 2.70
N ARG A 185 10.39 13.71 1.84
CA ARG A 185 9.52 13.94 0.69
C ARG A 185 10.35 14.51 -0.45
N GLU A 186 10.17 13.98 -1.65
CA GLU A 186 10.82 14.45 -2.87
C GLU A 186 9.80 14.61 -4.00
N VAL A 187 9.76 15.80 -4.61
CA VAL A 187 9.02 16.03 -5.86
C VAL A 187 9.87 15.52 -7.02
N LEU A 188 9.37 14.50 -7.72
CA LEU A 188 10.07 13.82 -8.78
C LEU A 188 10.23 14.75 -9.99
N GLN A 189 11.48 14.99 -10.37
CA GLN A 189 11.80 15.88 -11.47
C GLN A 189 11.70 15.16 -12.82
N TRP A 190 10.91 15.70 -13.73
CA TRP A 190 10.80 15.20 -15.10
C TRP A 190 11.32 16.20 -16.13
N ARG A 191 11.74 15.71 -17.31
CA ARG A 191 12.00 16.58 -18.47
C ARG A 191 10.65 17.02 -19.05
N THR A 192 10.27 18.29 -18.85
CA THR A 192 9.23 18.91 -19.68
C THR A 192 9.63 18.74 -21.15
N ALA A 193 8.76 18.15 -21.96
CA ALA A 193 8.97 18.08 -23.39
C ALA A 193 9.17 19.52 -23.90
N LYS A 194 10.32 19.80 -24.53
CA LYS A 194 10.50 21.06 -25.26
C LYS A 194 9.52 21.00 -26.44
N ILE A 195 8.39 21.70 -26.32
CA ILE A 195 7.53 21.98 -27.47
C ILE A 195 8.35 22.85 -28.41
N MET A 196 8.91 22.26 -29.47
CA MET A 196 9.41 23.04 -30.59
C MET A 196 8.22 23.37 -31.48
N VAL A 197 7.77 24.61 -31.41
CA VAL A 197 6.90 25.17 -32.44
C VAL A 197 7.78 25.37 -33.68
N ALA A 198 7.52 24.59 -34.73
CA ALA A 198 8.07 24.88 -36.05
C ALA A 198 7.32 26.11 -36.60
N THR A 199 7.98 27.26 -36.60
CA THR A 199 7.61 28.43 -37.41
C THR A 199 8.22 28.33 -38.79
#